data_AF-A0A8S3BCY9-F1
#
_entry.id   AF-A0A8S3BCY9-F1
#
_cell.length_a   1.000
_cell.length_b   1.000
_cell.length_c   1.000
_cell.angle_alpha   90.00
_cell.angle_beta   90.00
_cell.angle_gamma   90.00
#
_symmetry.space_group_name_H-M   'P 1'
#
loop_
_entity.id
_entity.type
_entity.pdbx_description
1 polymer ?
#
loop_
_entity_poly.entity_id
_entity_poly.type
_entity_poly.pdbx_seq_one_letter_code
_entity_poly.pdbx_strand_id
1 'polypeptide(L)' 'IKPSLTRDLNGTYTGTKGEDLILSIAGTGNPHPTCQWFKNNTELTVATDTRIEFKEDKTTNEYF' A
#
# COMPACT_ATOMS: atom_id res chain seq x y z
N ILE A 1 -16.79 1.61 11.05
CA ILE A 1 -15.50 1.55 11.79
C ILE A 1 -14.56 2.52 11.10
N LYS A 2 -13.93 3.45 11.83
CA LYS A 2 -13.00 4.40 11.21
C LYS A 2 -11.78 3.66 10.64
N PRO A 3 -11.21 4.10 9.50
CA PRO A 3 -10.00 3.50 8.97
C PRO A 3 -8.87 3.59 10.00
N SER A 4 -8.21 2.47 10.25
CA SER A 4 -7.06 2.37 11.14
C SER A 4 -6.00 1.52 10.47
N LEU A 5 -4.77 2.03 10.46
CA LEU A 5 -3.61 1.27 10.02
C LEU A 5 -3.29 0.23 11.10
N THR A 6 -3.27 -1.05 10.72
CA THR A 6 -2.88 -2.16 11.60
C THR A 6 -1.45 -2.60 11.36
N ARG A 7 -0.88 -2.26 10.19
CA ARG A 7 0.54 -2.43 9.86
C ARG A 7 1.02 -1.25 9.04
N ASP A 8 2.01 -0.56 9.57
CA ASP A 8 2.69 0.55 8.90
C ASP A 8 3.98 0.10 8.21
N LEU A 9 4.59 1.01 7.46
CA LEU A 9 5.94 0.88 6.94
C LEU A 9 6.94 0.83 8.10
N ASN A 10 7.79 -0.20 8.12
CA ASN A 10 8.72 -0.46 9.21
C ASN A 10 10.01 0.40 9.13
N GLY A 11 9.89 1.65 8.70
CA GLY A 11 11.01 2.58 8.55
C GLY A 11 11.82 2.31 7.27
N THR A 12 13.07 1.88 7.42
CA THR A 12 14.02 1.79 6.30
C THR A 12 13.82 0.52 5.48
N TYR A 13 13.65 0.69 4.18
CA TYR A 13 13.66 -0.39 3.19
C TYR A 13 14.89 -0.28 2.32
N THR A 14 15.64 -1.37 2.17
CA THR A 14 16.77 -1.48 1.25
C THR A 14 16.35 -2.28 0.02
N GLY A 15 16.78 -1.85 -1.16
CA GLY A 15 16.51 -2.54 -2.41
C GLY A 15 17.74 -2.54 -3.30
N THR A 16 17.89 -3.60 -4.09
CA THR A 16 18.95 -3.69 -5.10
C THR A 16 18.51 -2.99 -6.37
N LYS A 17 19.41 -2.27 -7.03
CA LYS A 17 19.11 -1.66 -8.32
C LYS A 17 18.77 -2.75 -9.35
N GLY A 18 17.59 -2.66 -9.94
CA GLY A 18 17.10 -3.60 -10.95
C GLY A 18 16.22 -4.72 -10.39
N GLU A 19 16.06 -4.81 -9.07
CA GLU A 19 15.09 -5.69 -8.42
C GLU A 19 13.85 -4.90 -7.97
N ASP A 20 12.73 -5.62 -7.86
CA ASP A 20 11.48 -5.05 -7.36
C ASP A 20 11.54 -4.84 -5.85
N LEU A 21 11.13 -3.65 -5.40
CA LEU A 21 10.99 -3.33 -3.98
C LEU A 21 9.51 -3.40 -3.59
N ILE A 22 9.17 -4.34 -2.71
CA ILE A 22 7.79 -4.54 -2.27
C ILE A 22 7.57 -3.81 -0.94
N LEU A 23 6.66 -2.83 -0.94
CA LEU A 23 6.19 -2.15 0.26
C LEU A 23 4.75 -2.58 0.53
N SER A 24 4.44 -2.92 1.78
CA SER A 24 3.08 -3.33 2.16
C SER A 24 2.64 -2.66 3.45
N ILE A 25 1.40 -2.20 3.45
CA ILE A 25 0.69 -1.74 4.64
C ILE A 25 -0.56 -2.60 4.85
N ALA A 26 -1.10 -2.58 6.06
CA ALA A 26 -2.41 -3.17 6.32
C ALA A 26 -3.24 -2.16 7.10
N GLY A 27 -4.51 -2.05 6.73
CA GLY A 27 -5.48 -1.22 7.43
C GLY A 27 -6.84 -1.90 7.47
N THR A 28 -7.63 -1.55 8.47
CA THR A 28 -9.00 -2.02 8.64
C THR A 28 -9.93 -0.81 8.68
N GLY A 29 -11.14 -0.96 8.15
CA GLY A 29 -12.12 0.12 8.07
C GLY A 29 -13.43 -0.40 7.49
N ASN A 30 -14.54 0.24 7.86
CA ASN A 30 -15.83 -0.01 7.23
C ASN A 30 -16.54 1.34 7.02
N PRO A 31 -16.68 1.82 5.77
CA PRO A 31 -16.38 1.12 4.50
C PRO A 31 -14.90 0.82 4.28
N HIS A 32 -14.59 -0.12 3.39
CA HIS A 32 -13.22 -0.57 3.13
C HIS A 32 -12.31 0.62 2.78
N PRO A 33 -11.13 0.76 3.42
CA PRO A 33 -10.27 1.91 3.22
C PRO A 33 -9.62 1.90 1.83
N THR A 34 -9.39 3.08 1.28
CA THR A 34 -8.56 3.29 0.09
C THR A 34 -7.13 3.62 0.51
N CYS A 35 -6.14 3.14 -0.25
CA CYS A 35 -4.73 3.39 0.01
C CYS A 35 -4.15 4.41 -0.99
N GLN A 36 -3.39 5.39 -0.49
CA GLN A 36 -2.60 6.32 -1.31
C GLN A 36 -1.14 6.28 -0.86
N TRP A 37 -0.23 6.18 -1.83
CA TRP A 37 1.20 6.10 -1.57
C TRP A 37 1.89 7.41 -1.94
N PHE A 38 2.88 7.81 -1.14
CA PHE A 38 3.65 9.03 -1.39
C PHE A 38 5.14 8.74 -1.28
N LYS A 39 5.94 9.35 -2.16
CA LYS A 39 7.40 9.36 -2.08
C LYS A 39 7.88 10.80 -2.13
N ASN A 40 8.60 11.23 -1.10
CA ASN A 40 9.13 12.60 -1.00
C ASN A 40 8.06 13.67 -1.31
N ASN A 41 6.88 13.55 -0.67
CA ASN A 41 5.71 14.43 -0.87
C ASN A 41 5.06 14.40 -2.27
N THR A 42 5.52 13.53 -3.17
CA THR A 42 4.87 13.30 -4.47
C THR A 42 3.99 12.07 -4.36
N GLU A 43 2.72 12.21 -4.75
CA GLU A 43 1.81 11.06 -4.83
C GLU A 43 2.33 10.08 -5.88
N LEU A 44 2.47 8.81 -5.47
CA LEU A 44 2.79 7.74 -6.37
C LEU A 44 1.49 7.26 -7.01
N THR A 45 1.43 7.38 -8.32
CA THR A 45 0.34 6.81 -9.12
C THR A 45 0.94 6.02 -10.28
N VAL A 46 0.19 5.05 -10.80
CA VAL A 46 0.53 4.33 -12.04
C VAL A 46 0.68 5.28 -13.24
N ALA A 47 0.04 6.45 -13.20
CA ALA A 47 0.16 7.47 -14.24
C ALA A 47 1.50 8.23 -14.17
N THR A 48 2.08 8.38 -12.98
CA THR A 48 3.34 9.11 -12.77
C THR A 48 4.59 8.27 -13.03
N ASP A 49 4.51 6.94 -12.86
CA ASP A 49 5.64 6.03 -13.08
C ASP A 49 5.14 4.62 -13.43
N THR A 50 5.49 4.12 -14.62
CA THR A 50 5.03 2.82 -15.13
C THR A 50 5.67 1.63 -14.42
N ARG A 51 6.66 1.86 -13.55
CA ARG A 51 7.32 0.81 -12.75
C ARG A 51 6.58 0.51 -11.44
N ILE A 52 5.51 1.26 -11.15
CA ILE A 52 4.76 1.12 -9.91
C ILE A 52 3.54 0.24 -10.18
N GLU A 53 3.36 -0.78 -9.36
CA GLU A 53 2.18 -1.66 -9.37
C GLU A 53 1.52 -1.63 -7.98
N PHE A 54 0.22 -1.34 -7.92
CA PHE A 54 -0.54 -1.41 -6.68
C PHE A 54 -1.32 -2.72 -6.62
N LYS A 55 -1.04 -3.53 -5.59
CA LYS A 55 -1.78 -4.74 -5.29
C LYS A 55 -2.58 -4.55 -4.01
N GLU A 56 -3.89 -4.61 -4.11
CA GLU A 56 -4.78 -4.65 -2.97
C GLU A 56 -5.06 -6.11 -2.61
N ASP A 57 -4.63 -6.53 -1.41
CA ASP A 57 -5.10 -7.79 -0.85
C ASP A 57 -6.44 -7.55 -0.17
N LYS A 58 -7.52 -7.78 -0.93
CA LYS A 58 -8.88 -7.83 -0.40
C LYS A 58 -9.07 -9.20 0.23
N THR A 59 -8.52 -9.40 1.42
CA THR A 59 -8.96 -10.49 2.28
C THR A 59 -10.35 -10.13 2.81
N THR A 60 -11.34 -10.20 1.93
CA THR A 60 -12.73 -10.10 2.33
C THR A 60 -13.01 -11.38 3.09
N ASN A 61 -13.09 -11.29 4.42
CA ASN A 61 -13.75 -12.33 5.20
C ASN A 61 -15.25 -12.28 4.87
N GLU A 62 -15.61 -12.68 3.65
CA GLU A 62 -16.98 -13.05 3.29
C GLU A 62 -17.22 -14.44 3.86
N TYR A 63 -17.57 -14.50 5.15
CA TYR A 63 -18.35 -15.61 5.64
C TYR A 63 -19.80 -15.34 5.23
N PHE A 64 -20.27 -16.11 4.24
CA PHE A 64 -21.69 -16.29 3.92
C PHE A 64 -22.46 -16.80 5.15
#